data_AF-A0A7J4HII7-F1
#
_entry.id   AF-A0A7J4HII7-F1
#
_cell.length_a   1.000
_cell.length_b   1.000
_cell.length_c   1.000
_cell.angle_alpha   90.00
_cell.angle_beta   90.00
_cell.angle_gamma   90.00
#
_symmetry.space_group_name_H-M   'P 1'
#
loop_
_entity.id
_entity.type
_entity.pdbx_description
1 polymer ?
#
loop_
_entity_poly.entity_id
_entity_poly.type
_entity_poly.pdbx_seq_one_letter_code
_entity_poly.pdbx_strand_id
1 'polypeptide(L)'
;MERTSQREGEVAMSRVLRGQKRKRPTLDYALWEEVGSKASLVNKEQGKFLADRDRGTSSRSDYFTKEGRNRAANDPTKVYDFVSLSKSFDPWFDELRLNRTNLLADIEDKIVGMRGSQVYFHGVGEDWLELDWNTLARVIGAATANIGNSEGWWSIKGSDAHKSLQFWGELDRNIPRVSDGMGIPESKWENIAVYFREHNFDPNSEILRAFSHRPSAPFWKVGEDDGVRYYPNPLALLHRKRLKVLYKSQAEWNEDVVEEISKFHGKLTMKLINRAMVSLSRGDIVDFALRIHGVCAFHVMRTVVTQQKIGLHLISNLAIRKQTRGVGAQNVPDIAYHLATAFHLAKILHILQRSKLIDWYTVEKEVVDAATDLLA
;
A
#
# COMPACT_ATOMS: atom_id res chain seq x y z
N MET A 1 24.25 49.98 -50.29
CA MET A 1 24.19 49.84 -48.82
C MET A 1 23.05 48.88 -48.51
N GLU A 2 23.29 47.93 -47.60
CA GLU A 2 22.34 46.96 -47.01
C GLU A 2 21.75 45.91 -47.97
N ARG A 3 22.19 44.64 -47.99
CA ARG A 3 22.26 43.55 -46.98
C ARG A 3 20.91 43.04 -46.45
N THR A 4 20.75 41.73 -46.67
CA THR A 4 20.14 40.70 -45.80
C THR A 4 18.62 40.67 -45.60
N SER A 5 18.00 39.61 -46.12
CA SER A 5 17.25 38.61 -45.33
C SER A 5 16.18 37.90 -46.19
N GLN A 6 16.60 36.98 -47.06
CA GLN A 6 15.70 36.02 -47.70
C GLN A 6 16.46 34.70 -47.88
N ARG A 7 16.78 34.01 -46.78
CA ARG A 7 17.28 32.63 -46.79
C ARG A 7 17.35 31.99 -45.39
N GLU A 8 16.31 32.13 -44.57
CA GLU A 8 16.19 31.40 -43.29
C GLU A 8 14.79 30.80 -43.04
N GLY A 9 13.94 30.71 -44.06
CA GLY A 9 12.55 30.25 -43.91
C GLY A 9 12.30 28.76 -44.19
N GLU A 10 13.10 28.08 -45.00
CA GLU A 10 12.73 26.76 -45.55
C GLU A 10 13.62 25.58 -45.12
N VAL A 11 14.71 25.82 -44.37
CA VAL A 11 15.60 24.74 -43.91
C VAL A 11 15.31 24.29 -42.46
N ALA A 12 14.47 25.03 -41.72
CA ALA A 12 14.14 24.72 -40.32
C ALA A 12 12.91 23.81 -40.13
N MET A 13 12.10 23.58 -41.17
CA MET A 13 10.85 22.80 -41.09
C MET A 13 10.97 21.33 -41.50
N SER A 14 12.15 20.87 -41.96
CA SER A 14 12.37 19.46 -42.36
C SER A 14 13.25 18.65 -41.41
N ARG A 15 13.79 19.26 -40.34
CA ARG A 15 14.70 18.60 -39.38
C ARG A 15 14.14 18.37 -37.98
N VAL A 16 12.94 18.84 -37.67
CA VAL A 16 12.29 18.66 -36.34
C VAL A 16 11.36 17.45 -36.28
N LEU A 17 11.08 16.77 -37.41
CA LEU A 17 10.18 15.60 -37.47
C LEU A 17 10.90 14.25 -37.61
N ARG A 18 12.22 14.18 -37.37
CA ARG A 18 12.99 12.90 -37.34
C ARG A 18 13.61 12.57 -35.98
N GLY A 19 13.07 13.15 -34.90
CA GLY A 19 13.60 12.99 -33.53
C GLY A 19 12.61 12.47 -32.50
N GLN A 20 11.33 12.27 -32.82
CA GLN A 20 10.44 11.54 -31.92
C GLN A 20 10.68 10.05 -32.13
N LYS A 21 11.59 9.47 -31.34
CA LYS A 21 11.51 8.04 -31.00
C LYS A 21 10.04 7.78 -30.69
N ARG A 22 9.40 6.94 -31.51
CA ARG A 22 8.05 6.44 -31.32
C ARG A 22 7.87 6.22 -29.82
N LYS A 23 6.89 6.89 -29.20
CA LYS A 23 6.43 6.53 -27.86
C LYS A 23 6.08 5.05 -27.95
N ARG A 24 6.99 4.19 -27.47
CA ARG A 24 6.72 2.76 -27.34
C ARG A 24 5.42 2.65 -26.55
N PRO A 25 4.47 1.79 -26.95
CA PRO A 25 3.29 1.53 -26.12
C PRO A 25 3.78 1.20 -24.71
N THR A 26 3.06 1.57 -23.65
CA THR A 26 3.42 1.17 -22.29
C THR A 26 3.45 -0.37 -22.24
N LEU A 27 4.67 -0.92 -22.30
CA LEU A 27 5.02 -2.33 -22.48
C LEU A 27 4.67 -3.19 -21.26
N ASP A 28 3.63 -2.86 -20.49
CA ASP A 28 3.34 -3.59 -19.25
C ASP A 28 2.28 -4.66 -19.47
N TYR A 29 1.07 -4.29 -19.88
CA TYR A 29 -0.03 -5.24 -19.99
C TYR A 29 0.10 -6.14 -21.22
N ALA A 30 0.23 -5.55 -22.41
CA ALA A 30 0.35 -6.30 -23.65
C ALA A 30 1.59 -7.20 -23.63
N LEU A 31 2.71 -6.71 -23.10
CA LEU A 31 3.91 -7.55 -22.95
C LEU A 31 3.67 -8.71 -21.99
N TRP A 32 3.03 -8.47 -20.84
CA TRP A 32 2.75 -9.54 -19.89
C TRP A 32 1.82 -10.62 -20.45
N GLU A 33 0.79 -10.26 -21.21
CA GLU A 33 -0.07 -11.26 -21.87
C GLU A 33 0.73 -12.15 -22.83
N GLU A 34 1.69 -11.59 -23.56
CA GLU A 34 2.56 -12.35 -24.47
C GLU A 34 3.55 -13.28 -23.75
N VAL A 35 4.09 -12.85 -22.60
CA VAL A 35 5.19 -13.57 -21.93
C VAL A 35 4.81 -14.32 -20.66
N GLY A 36 3.63 -14.04 -20.09
CA GLY A 36 3.21 -14.51 -18.76
C GLY A 36 3.09 -16.03 -18.66
N SER A 37 2.74 -16.70 -19.76
CA SER A 37 2.68 -18.18 -19.83
C SER A 37 4.05 -18.85 -19.71
N LYS A 38 5.13 -18.10 -19.99
CA LYS A 38 6.54 -18.55 -19.90
C LYS A 38 7.22 -18.06 -18.62
N ALA A 39 6.50 -17.36 -17.76
CA ALA A 39 7.04 -16.79 -16.54
C ALA A 39 7.24 -17.85 -15.46
N SER A 40 8.38 -17.77 -14.77
CA SER A 40 8.70 -18.60 -13.61
C SER A 40 8.59 -17.79 -12.33
N LEU A 41 7.90 -18.31 -11.32
CA LEU A 41 7.81 -17.66 -10.02
C LEU A 41 9.17 -17.73 -9.30
N VAL A 42 9.65 -16.58 -8.82
CA VAL A 42 10.82 -16.50 -7.96
C VAL A 42 10.49 -17.19 -6.64
N ASN A 43 11.26 -18.19 -6.23
CA ASN A 43 11.05 -18.83 -4.93
C ASN A 43 11.69 -18.03 -3.79
N LYS A 44 11.47 -18.46 -2.55
CA LYS A 44 11.93 -17.76 -1.34
C LYS A 44 13.45 -17.66 -1.27
N GLU A 45 14.14 -18.73 -1.66
CA GLU A 45 15.61 -18.84 -1.63
C GLU A 45 16.22 -17.91 -2.69
N GLN A 46 15.68 -17.89 -3.89
CA GLN A 46 16.06 -16.97 -4.97
C GLN A 46 15.82 -15.51 -4.56
N GLY A 47 14.64 -15.19 -4.04
CA GLY A 47 14.31 -13.85 -3.57
C GLY A 47 15.25 -13.38 -2.46
N LYS A 48 15.60 -14.27 -1.51
CA LYS A 48 16.59 -13.97 -0.46
C LYS A 48 17.98 -13.74 -1.05
N PHE A 49 18.42 -14.61 -1.94
CA PHE A 49 19.72 -14.51 -2.62
C PHE A 49 19.89 -13.15 -3.32
N LEU A 50 18.83 -12.66 -3.97
CA LEU A 50 18.78 -11.37 -4.64
C LEU A 50 18.77 -10.21 -3.65
N ALA A 51 17.95 -10.29 -2.60
CA ALA A 51 17.89 -9.27 -1.55
C ALA A 51 19.23 -9.06 -0.82
N ASP A 52 19.98 -10.15 -0.57
CA ASP A 52 21.27 -10.10 0.12
C ASP A 52 22.37 -9.44 -0.74
N ARG A 53 22.19 -9.38 -2.07
CA ARG A 53 23.21 -8.86 -2.99
C ARG A 53 22.85 -7.56 -3.67
N ASP A 54 21.58 -7.20 -3.76
CA ASP A 54 21.13 -5.94 -4.35
C ASP A 54 21.75 -4.75 -3.62
N ARG A 55 22.54 -4.02 -4.39
CA ARG A 55 23.24 -2.81 -4.01
C ARG A 55 22.74 -1.68 -4.91
N GLY A 56 22.80 -0.47 -4.39
CA GLY A 56 22.27 0.71 -5.05
C GLY A 56 20.82 1.01 -4.71
N THR A 57 20.44 2.27 -4.90
CA THR A 57 19.08 2.76 -4.72
C THR A 57 18.14 2.17 -5.77
N SER A 58 16.83 2.11 -5.54
CA SER A 58 15.87 1.55 -6.51
C SER A 58 16.08 1.98 -7.97
N SER A 59 16.28 3.26 -8.27
CA SER A 59 16.53 3.75 -9.65
C SER A 59 17.93 3.48 -10.22
N ARG A 60 18.83 2.91 -9.42
CA ARG A 60 20.22 2.56 -9.75
C ARG A 60 20.57 1.18 -9.20
N SER A 61 19.59 0.26 -9.19
CA SER A 61 19.84 -1.10 -8.75
C SER A 61 20.87 -1.76 -9.64
N ASP A 62 21.84 -2.42 -9.03
CA ASP A 62 22.86 -3.19 -9.73
C ASP A 62 22.27 -4.45 -10.40
N TYR A 63 21.02 -4.81 -10.08
CA TYR A 63 20.33 -6.00 -10.58
C TYR A 63 19.22 -5.69 -11.58
N PHE A 64 18.35 -4.71 -11.28
CA PHE A 64 17.19 -4.43 -12.12
C PHE A 64 17.54 -3.41 -13.20
N THR A 65 18.34 -3.85 -14.17
CA THR A 65 18.74 -3.03 -15.31
C THR A 65 17.86 -3.31 -16.54
N LYS A 66 17.87 -2.37 -17.48
CA LYS A 66 17.22 -2.54 -18.79
C LYS A 66 17.76 -3.72 -19.62
N GLU A 67 18.93 -4.25 -19.28
CA GLU A 67 19.53 -5.38 -20.00
C GLU A 67 19.14 -6.75 -19.40
N GLY A 68 18.39 -6.73 -18.29
CA GLY A 68 18.10 -7.91 -17.47
C GLY A 68 19.26 -8.27 -16.53
N ARG A 69 19.08 -9.35 -15.79
CA ARG A 69 20.09 -9.91 -14.87
C ARG A 69 20.32 -11.39 -15.13
N ASN A 70 21.40 -11.94 -14.58
CA ASN A 70 21.56 -13.40 -14.56
C ASN A 70 20.49 -14.01 -13.63
N ARG A 71 19.95 -15.17 -14.02
CA ARG A 71 18.94 -15.88 -13.24
C ARG A 71 19.45 -16.23 -11.84
N ALA A 72 20.67 -16.77 -11.76
CA ALA A 72 21.34 -17.15 -10.52
C ALA A 72 22.87 -16.97 -10.64
N ALA A 73 23.61 -17.14 -9.54
CA ALA A 73 25.08 -17.07 -9.55
C ALA A 73 25.73 -18.04 -10.55
N ASN A 74 25.18 -19.25 -10.65
CA ASN A 74 25.72 -20.35 -11.45
C ASN A 74 24.91 -20.57 -12.74
N ASP A 75 23.97 -19.68 -13.07
CA ASP A 75 23.15 -19.74 -14.28
C ASP A 75 23.26 -18.39 -15.01
N PRO A 76 24.05 -18.32 -16.10
CA PRO A 76 24.25 -17.08 -16.85
C PRO A 76 23.04 -16.68 -17.70
N THR A 77 21.98 -17.49 -17.75
CA THR A 77 20.74 -17.18 -18.48
C THR A 77 20.22 -15.82 -18.03
N LYS A 78 20.00 -14.91 -18.99
CA LYS A 78 19.50 -13.57 -18.71
C LYS A 78 17.99 -13.61 -18.53
N VAL A 79 17.50 -12.88 -17.54
CA VAL A 79 16.07 -12.78 -17.23
C VAL A 79 15.67 -11.33 -16.96
N TYR A 80 14.42 -11.02 -17.26
CA TYR A 80 13.72 -9.84 -16.74
C TYR A 80 12.80 -10.23 -15.60
N ASP A 81 12.69 -9.34 -14.62
CA ASP A 81 11.81 -9.49 -13.47
C ASP A 81 10.49 -8.76 -13.70
N PHE A 82 9.39 -9.40 -13.28
CA PHE A 82 8.04 -8.85 -13.30
C PHE A 82 7.37 -9.04 -11.94
N VAL A 83 6.48 -8.12 -11.56
CA VAL A 83 5.76 -8.15 -10.27
C VAL A 83 4.28 -7.88 -10.49
N SER A 84 3.42 -8.72 -9.93
CA SER A 84 1.97 -8.50 -9.89
C SER A 84 1.47 -8.41 -8.45
N LEU A 85 0.28 -7.83 -8.26
CA LEU A 85 -0.47 -8.08 -7.03
C LEU A 85 -0.69 -9.59 -6.90
N SER A 86 -0.53 -10.12 -5.69
CA SER A 86 -0.67 -11.55 -5.42
C SER A 86 -2.02 -12.08 -5.90
N LYS A 87 -2.02 -13.25 -6.55
CA LYS A 87 -3.24 -13.98 -6.90
C LYS A 87 -4.11 -14.33 -5.69
N SER A 88 -3.56 -14.26 -4.48
CA SER A 88 -4.33 -14.44 -3.25
C SER A 88 -5.44 -13.38 -3.08
N PHE A 89 -5.38 -12.26 -3.82
CA PHE A 89 -6.46 -11.26 -3.84
C PHE A 89 -7.56 -11.56 -4.86
N ASP A 90 -7.40 -12.55 -5.75
CA ASP A 90 -8.38 -12.86 -6.81
C ASP A 90 -9.81 -13.06 -6.28
N PRO A 91 -10.03 -13.79 -5.16
CA PRO A 91 -11.38 -13.97 -4.64
C PRO A 91 -12.10 -12.66 -4.30
N TRP A 92 -11.37 -11.61 -3.89
CA TRP A 92 -11.98 -10.30 -3.62
C TRP A 92 -12.49 -9.65 -4.91
N PHE A 93 -11.67 -9.66 -5.97
CA PHE A 93 -12.05 -9.08 -7.25
C PHE A 93 -13.16 -9.88 -7.93
N ASP A 94 -13.13 -11.21 -7.81
CA ASP A 94 -14.20 -12.06 -8.33
C ASP A 94 -15.52 -11.84 -7.60
N GLU A 95 -15.51 -11.73 -6.26
CA GLU A 95 -16.72 -11.48 -5.48
C GLU A 95 -17.33 -10.12 -5.84
N LEU A 96 -16.51 -9.06 -5.97
CA LEU A 96 -16.96 -7.74 -6.40
C LEU A 96 -17.60 -7.75 -7.79
N ARG A 97 -17.12 -8.62 -8.70
CA ARG A 97 -17.63 -8.72 -10.06
C ARG A 97 -18.91 -9.56 -10.14
N LEU A 98 -18.99 -10.63 -9.35
CA LEU A 98 -20.02 -11.67 -9.50
C LEU A 98 -21.18 -11.49 -8.51
N ASN A 99 -20.95 -10.91 -7.33
CA ASN A 99 -21.89 -10.98 -6.21
C ASN A 99 -21.93 -9.69 -5.37
N ARG A 100 -21.73 -8.54 -6.01
CA ARG A 100 -21.62 -7.21 -5.38
C ARG A 100 -22.73 -6.91 -4.36
N THR A 101 -23.99 -7.13 -4.73
CA THR A 101 -25.15 -6.78 -3.91
C THR A 101 -25.23 -7.60 -2.62
N ASN A 102 -25.02 -8.91 -2.72
CA ASN A 102 -25.06 -9.78 -1.54
C ASN A 102 -23.86 -9.52 -0.64
N LEU A 103 -22.66 -9.31 -1.21
CA LEU A 103 -21.48 -8.93 -0.43
C LEU A 103 -21.72 -7.64 0.37
N LEU A 104 -22.36 -6.62 -0.23
CA LEU A 104 -22.72 -5.39 0.49
C LEU A 104 -23.66 -5.68 1.65
N ALA A 105 -24.74 -6.42 1.40
CA ALA A 105 -25.71 -6.78 2.44
C ALA A 105 -25.06 -7.57 3.59
N ASP A 106 -24.18 -8.51 3.28
CA ASP A 106 -23.47 -9.32 4.28
C ASP A 106 -22.47 -8.47 5.11
N ILE A 107 -21.79 -7.50 4.48
CA ILE A 107 -20.95 -6.54 5.18
C ILE A 107 -21.80 -5.67 6.13
N GLU A 108 -22.91 -5.13 5.64
CA GLU A 108 -23.79 -4.27 6.43
C GLU A 108 -24.40 -5.03 7.63
N ASP A 109 -24.87 -6.26 7.43
CA ASP A 109 -25.37 -7.12 8.51
C ASP A 109 -24.30 -7.34 9.59
N LYS A 110 -23.06 -7.63 9.16
CA LYS A 110 -21.94 -7.82 10.09
C LYS A 110 -21.61 -6.55 10.89
N ILE A 111 -21.74 -5.39 10.26
CA ILE A 111 -21.45 -4.08 10.87
C ILE A 111 -22.53 -3.66 11.87
N VAL A 112 -23.81 -3.95 11.61
CA VAL A 112 -24.92 -3.53 12.49
C VAL A 112 -24.75 -4.05 13.93
N GLY A 113 -24.14 -5.22 14.12
CA GLY A 113 -23.85 -5.78 15.45
C GLY A 113 -22.66 -5.14 16.18
N MET A 114 -21.91 -4.24 15.56
CA MET A 114 -20.72 -3.62 16.16
C MET A 114 -21.07 -2.39 17.00
N ARG A 115 -20.55 -2.31 18.23
CA ARG A 115 -20.78 -1.13 19.09
C ARG A 115 -20.26 0.14 18.43
N GLY A 116 -21.10 1.18 18.37
CA GLY A 116 -20.80 2.47 17.74
C GLY A 116 -20.95 2.50 16.21
N SER A 117 -21.25 1.37 15.55
CA SER A 117 -21.36 1.32 14.09
C SER A 117 -22.56 2.08 13.55
N GLN A 118 -23.69 2.07 14.25
CA GLN A 118 -24.92 2.71 13.78
C GLN A 118 -24.75 4.21 13.58
N VAL A 119 -24.01 4.87 14.48
CA VAL A 119 -23.68 6.30 14.35
C VAL A 119 -22.59 6.50 13.31
N TYR A 120 -21.53 5.69 13.39
CA TYR A 120 -20.35 5.88 12.55
C TYR A 120 -20.58 5.56 11.07
N PHE A 121 -21.29 4.48 10.74
CA PHE A 121 -21.43 3.94 9.38
C PHE A 121 -22.82 4.16 8.77
N HIS A 122 -23.63 5.05 9.34
CA HIS A 122 -24.93 5.40 8.74
C HIS A 122 -24.77 5.93 7.31
N GLY A 123 -25.42 5.28 6.34
CA GLY A 123 -25.45 5.73 4.94
C GLY A 123 -24.13 5.55 4.17
N VAL A 124 -23.29 4.59 4.56
CA VAL A 124 -22.01 4.31 3.88
C VAL A 124 -22.23 3.67 2.50
N GLY A 125 -23.14 2.69 2.40
CA GLY A 125 -23.48 2.06 1.12
C GLY A 125 -22.28 1.43 0.41
N GLU A 126 -22.13 1.71 -0.89
CA GLU A 126 -21.14 1.04 -1.75
C GLU A 126 -19.67 1.29 -1.39
N ASP A 127 -19.35 2.31 -0.58
CA ASP A 127 -18.00 2.54 -0.05
C ASP A 127 -17.45 1.26 0.64
N TRP A 128 -18.31 0.41 1.21
CA TRP A 128 -17.91 -0.88 1.79
C TRP A 128 -17.23 -1.84 0.82
N LEU A 129 -17.52 -1.68 -0.47
CA LEU A 129 -17.00 -2.53 -1.54
C LEU A 129 -15.72 -1.96 -2.15
N GLU A 130 -15.26 -0.80 -1.67
CA GLU A 130 -14.04 -0.15 -2.12
C GLU A 130 -12.93 -0.29 -1.08
N LEU A 131 -11.84 -0.99 -1.40
CA LEU A 131 -10.68 -0.96 -0.51
C LEU A 131 -9.90 0.33 -0.75
N ASP A 132 -9.55 1.05 0.33
CA ASP A 132 -8.64 2.20 0.26
C ASP A 132 -7.21 1.72 0.00
N TRP A 133 -6.94 1.36 -1.26
CA TRP A 133 -5.66 0.84 -1.71
C TRP A 133 -4.51 1.81 -1.47
N ASN A 134 -4.78 3.11 -1.50
CA ASN A 134 -3.78 4.14 -1.24
C ASN A 134 -3.34 4.11 0.22
N THR A 135 -4.29 4.08 1.16
CA THR A 135 -3.95 3.97 2.59
C THR A 135 -3.32 2.62 2.90
N LEU A 136 -3.90 1.52 2.41
CA LEU A 136 -3.33 0.18 2.63
C LEU A 136 -1.88 0.10 2.11
N ALA A 137 -1.63 0.64 0.92
CA ALA A 137 -0.30 0.75 0.34
C ALA A 137 0.67 1.54 1.23
N ARG A 138 0.25 2.69 1.76
CA ARG A 138 1.08 3.50 2.67
C ARG A 138 1.46 2.70 3.92
N VAL A 139 0.47 2.03 4.53
CA VAL A 139 0.67 1.15 5.69
C VAL A 139 1.67 0.03 5.37
N ILE A 140 1.52 -0.62 4.21
CA ILE A 140 2.43 -1.68 3.75
C ILE A 140 3.85 -1.15 3.49
N GLY A 141 3.97 0.03 2.87
CA GLY A 141 5.26 0.67 2.60
C GLY A 141 6.03 0.98 3.89
N ALA A 142 5.33 1.53 4.88
CA ALA A 142 5.90 1.77 6.20
C ALA A 142 6.27 0.50 6.96
N ALA A 143 5.40 -0.51 6.93
CA ALA A 143 5.68 -1.80 7.52
C ALA A 143 6.89 -2.47 6.86
N THR A 144 7.05 -2.34 5.54
CA THR A 144 8.22 -2.81 4.78
C THR A 144 9.50 -2.12 5.24
N ALA A 145 9.49 -0.79 5.37
CA ALA A 145 10.65 -0.05 5.86
C ALA A 145 11.03 -0.45 7.29
N ASN A 146 10.04 -0.62 8.18
CA ASN A 146 10.26 -1.08 9.55
C ASN A 146 10.84 -2.50 9.61
N ILE A 147 10.37 -3.41 8.75
CA ILE A 147 10.95 -4.74 8.63
C ILE A 147 12.40 -4.64 8.19
N GLY A 148 12.69 -3.93 7.09
CA GLY A 148 14.07 -3.81 6.62
C GLY A 148 15.00 -3.11 7.61
N ASN A 149 14.52 -2.17 8.42
CA ASN A 149 15.27 -1.62 9.54
C ASN A 149 15.60 -2.67 10.60
N SER A 150 14.61 -3.50 10.98
CA SER A 150 14.84 -4.60 11.94
C SER A 150 15.79 -5.68 11.43
N GLU A 151 15.92 -5.84 10.11
CA GLU A 151 16.87 -6.76 9.47
C GLU A 151 18.25 -6.09 9.24
N GLY A 152 18.44 -4.84 9.69
CA GLY A 152 19.70 -4.09 9.53
C GLY A 152 19.97 -3.61 8.10
N TRP A 153 18.99 -3.68 7.20
CA TRP A 153 19.17 -3.31 5.79
C TRP A 153 19.15 -1.81 5.53
N TRP A 154 18.42 -1.07 6.36
CA TRP A 154 18.24 0.38 6.25
C TRP A 154 18.21 1.02 7.64
N SER A 155 18.81 2.20 7.81
CA SER A 155 18.67 2.99 9.04
C SER A 155 17.31 3.68 9.16
N ILE A 156 16.58 3.76 8.05
CA ILE A 156 15.33 4.48 7.91
C ILE A 156 14.14 3.62 8.39
N LYS A 157 13.28 4.19 9.24
CA LYS A 157 12.03 3.57 9.73
C LYS A 157 10.78 4.37 9.33
N GLY A 158 9.63 3.71 9.25
CA GLY A 158 8.32 4.34 9.14
C GLY A 158 7.83 4.83 10.50
N SER A 159 7.77 6.14 10.70
CA SER A 159 7.32 6.79 11.94
C SER A 159 5.79 6.86 12.06
N ASP A 160 5.08 6.67 10.96
CA ASP A 160 3.63 6.72 10.84
C ASP A 160 2.90 5.67 11.71
N ALA A 161 3.47 4.47 11.76
CA ALA A 161 3.11 3.43 12.71
C ALA A 161 3.19 3.91 14.17
N HIS A 162 4.34 4.47 14.54
CA HIS A 162 4.61 4.93 15.90
C HIS A 162 3.70 6.10 16.28
N LYS A 163 3.54 7.09 15.39
CA LYS A 163 2.60 8.20 15.57
C LYS A 163 1.17 7.71 15.74
N SER A 164 0.74 6.71 14.96
CA SER A 164 -0.60 6.13 15.12
C SER A 164 -0.78 5.45 16.48
N LEU A 165 0.22 4.67 16.94
CA LEU A 165 0.19 4.06 18.26
C LEU A 165 0.14 5.09 19.39
N GLN A 166 0.97 6.15 19.31
CA GLN A 166 0.95 7.26 20.27
C GLN A 166 -0.41 7.95 20.27
N PHE A 167 -0.96 8.26 19.10
CA PHE A 167 -2.27 8.88 18.95
C PHE A 167 -3.38 8.11 19.67
N TRP A 168 -3.50 6.82 19.37
CA TRP A 168 -4.50 5.97 20.02
C TRP A 168 -4.20 5.69 21.50
N GLY A 169 -2.93 5.73 21.92
CA GLY A 169 -2.53 5.62 23.32
C GLY A 169 -2.96 6.84 24.13
N GLU A 170 -2.71 8.04 23.62
CA GLU A 170 -3.12 9.29 24.27
C GLU A 170 -4.64 9.45 24.33
N LEU A 171 -5.36 9.05 23.27
CA LEU A 171 -6.82 9.04 23.29
C LEU A 171 -7.38 8.19 24.44
N ASP A 172 -6.83 7.00 24.66
CA ASP A 172 -7.28 6.10 25.73
C ASP A 172 -7.04 6.69 27.13
N ARG A 173 -5.90 7.36 27.33
CA ARG A 173 -5.57 7.98 28.63
C ARG A 173 -6.48 9.16 28.95
N ASN A 174 -6.75 9.99 27.95
CA ASN A 174 -7.44 11.28 28.14
C ASN A 174 -8.97 11.17 27.97
N ILE A 175 -9.45 10.15 27.27
CA ILE A 175 -10.87 9.96 26.98
C ILE A 175 -11.29 8.54 27.40
N PRO A 176 -11.77 8.40 28.66
CA PRO A 176 -12.34 7.15 29.13
C PRO A 176 -13.44 6.68 28.17
N ARG A 177 -13.37 5.41 27.75
CA ARG A 177 -14.34 4.74 26.85
C ARG A 177 -14.27 5.14 25.37
N VAL A 178 -13.21 5.78 24.87
CA VAL A 178 -13.02 5.88 23.41
C VAL A 178 -12.94 4.49 22.74
N SER A 179 -12.32 3.53 23.43
CA SER A 179 -12.24 2.11 23.03
C SER A 179 -13.58 1.38 22.98
N ASP A 180 -14.64 1.99 23.52
CA ASP A 180 -16.01 1.50 23.50
C ASP A 180 -16.82 2.02 22.30
N GLY A 181 -16.24 2.90 21.47
CA GLY A 181 -16.98 3.53 20.37
C GLY A 181 -17.75 4.79 20.77
N MET A 182 -17.54 5.32 21.98
CA MET A 182 -18.22 6.53 22.44
C MET A 182 -17.70 7.77 21.71
N GLY A 183 -18.61 8.65 21.29
CA GLY A 183 -18.28 9.91 20.65
C GLY A 183 -17.58 10.89 21.60
N ILE A 184 -16.50 11.51 21.10
CA ILE A 184 -15.66 12.47 21.81
C ILE A 184 -16.24 13.88 21.62
N PRO A 185 -16.59 14.62 22.69
CA PRO A 185 -17.00 16.02 22.56
C PRO A 185 -15.90 16.87 21.91
N GLU A 186 -16.28 17.82 21.06
CA GLU A 186 -15.33 18.68 20.32
C GLU A 186 -14.30 19.37 21.22
N SER A 187 -14.68 19.85 22.40
CA SER A 187 -13.75 20.47 23.35
C SER A 187 -12.63 19.53 23.82
N LYS A 188 -12.94 18.25 24.07
CA LYS A 188 -11.94 17.24 24.44
C LYS A 188 -11.07 16.85 23.25
N TRP A 189 -11.69 16.76 22.08
CA TRP A 189 -10.98 16.48 20.83
C TRP A 189 -9.93 17.56 20.54
N GLU A 190 -10.30 18.83 20.63
CA GLU A 190 -9.39 19.96 20.37
C GLU A 190 -8.21 19.99 21.33
N ASN A 191 -8.40 19.66 22.60
CA ASN A 191 -7.28 19.56 23.56
C ASN A 191 -6.24 18.51 23.11
N ILE A 192 -6.69 17.36 22.61
CA ILE A 192 -5.80 16.29 22.11
C ILE A 192 -5.14 16.73 20.80
N ALA A 193 -5.89 17.39 19.91
CA ALA A 193 -5.36 17.91 18.67
C ALA A 193 -4.29 19.00 18.89
N VAL A 194 -4.43 19.84 19.93
CA VAL A 194 -3.40 20.82 20.32
C VAL A 194 -2.12 20.11 20.74
N TYR A 195 -2.20 19.13 21.65
CA TYR A 195 -1.03 18.36 22.09
C TYR A 195 -0.26 17.76 20.90
N PHE A 196 -0.96 17.14 19.95
CA PHE A 196 -0.28 16.55 18.79
C PHE A 196 0.32 17.60 17.83
N ARG A 197 -0.35 18.74 17.65
CA ARG A 197 0.16 19.83 16.79
C ARG A 197 1.48 20.38 17.33
N GLU A 198 1.59 20.51 18.65
CA GLU A 198 2.85 20.88 19.32
C GLU A 198 3.96 19.84 19.10
N HIS A 199 3.61 18.60 18.76
CA HIS A 199 4.51 17.48 18.47
C HIS A 199 4.61 17.14 16.97
N ASN A 200 4.37 18.11 16.08
CA ASN A 200 4.51 17.96 14.62
C ASN A 200 3.60 16.87 14.00
N PHE A 201 2.38 16.75 14.51
CA PHE A 201 1.32 15.92 13.94
C PHE A 201 -0.02 16.66 14.03
N ASP A 202 -0.78 16.77 12.94
CA ASP A 202 -2.09 17.41 12.97
C ASP A 202 -3.21 16.38 12.72
N PRO A 203 -3.86 15.86 13.78
CA PRO A 203 -4.93 14.87 13.65
C PRO A 203 -6.10 15.38 12.79
N ASN A 204 -6.41 16.68 12.86
CA ASN A 204 -7.55 17.27 12.14
C ASN A 204 -7.32 17.20 10.64
N SER A 205 -6.14 17.64 10.19
CA SER A 205 -5.74 17.54 8.79
C SER A 205 -5.73 16.09 8.28
N GLU A 206 -5.31 15.13 9.12
CA GLU A 206 -5.23 13.73 8.71
C GLU A 206 -6.60 13.04 8.63
N ILE A 207 -7.53 13.40 9.51
CA ILE A 207 -8.93 12.96 9.42
C ILE A 207 -9.61 13.56 8.20
N LEU A 208 -9.37 14.84 7.93
CA LEU A 208 -9.89 15.51 6.74
C LEU A 208 -9.48 14.76 5.45
N ARG A 209 -8.23 14.30 5.38
CA ARG A 209 -7.73 13.48 4.26
C ARG A 209 -8.39 12.11 4.16
N ALA A 210 -8.96 11.60 5.24
CA ALA A 210 -9.59 10.29 5.28
C ALA A 210 -11.11 10.34 4.97
N PHE A 211 -11.73 11.52 4.96
CA PHE A 211 -13.17 11.67 4.71
C PHE A 211 -13.64 11.17 3.35
N SER A 212 -12.73 11.04 2.36
CA SER A 212 -13.08 10.50 1.04
C SER A 212 -13.42 9.01 1.06
N HIS A 213 -13.18 8.29 2.16
CA HIS A 213 -13.48 6.88 2.26
C HIS A 213 -13.85 6.48 3.70
N ARG A 214 -15.15 6.52 4.02
CA ARG A 214 -15.66 6.41 5.39
C ARG A 214 -15.33 5.10 6.10
N PRO A 215 -15.38 3.90 5.46
CA PRO A 215 -14.96 2.64 6.07
C PRO A 215 -13.53 2.66 6.62
N SER A 216 -12.64 3.42 5.97
CA SER A 216 -11.22 3.52 6.32
C SER A 216 -10.83 4.82 7.00
N ALA A 217 -11.77 5.72 7.28
CA ALA A 217 -11.51 6.91 8.08
C ALA A 217 -11.29 6.50 9.55
N PRO A 218 -10.38 7.14 10.31
CA PRO A 218 -10.17 6.80 11.72
C PRO A 218 -11.28 7.35 12.62
N PHE A 219 -11.86 8.50 12.24
CA PHE A 219 -12.91 9.21 12.97
C PHE A 219 -13.95 9.77 12.01
N TRP A 220 -15.17 9.93 12.52
CA TRP A 220 -16.26 10.60 11.83
C TRP A 220 -16.82 11.72 12.70
N LYS A 221 -16.91 12.93 12.14
CA LYS A 221 -17.43 14.13 12.82
C LYS A 221 -18.94 14.20 12.58
N VAL A 222 -19.73 14.24 13.67
CA VAL A 222 -21.20 14.29 13.63
C VAL A 222 -21.69 15.50 14.43
N GLY A 223 -22.60 16.27 13.85
CA GLY A 223 -23.35 17.28 14.59
C GLY A 223 -24.55 16.65 15.29
N GLU A 224 -24.66 16.84 16.59
CA GLU A 224 -25.77 16.39 17.44
C GLU A 224 -26.40 17.59 18.14
N ASP A 225 -27.57 17.39 18.76
CA ASP A 225 -28.30 18.45 19.48
C ASP A 225 -27.48 19.06 20.63
N ASP A 226 -26.55 18.30 21.22
CA ASP A 226 -25.66 18.73 22.30
C ASP A 226 -24.30 19.29 21.79
N GLY A 227 -24.14 19.41 20.46
CA GLY A 227 -22.95 19.93 19.81
C GLY A 227 -22.24 18.89 18.94
N VAL A 228 -21.00 19.17 18.57
CA VAL A 228 -20.25 18.30 17.66
C VAL A 228 -19.48 17.22 18.41
N ARG A 229 -19.52 16.00 17.88
CA ARG A 229 -18.80 14.84 18.41
C ARG A 229 -17.96 14.13 17.34
N TYR A 230 -16.83 13.58 17.76
CA TYR A 230 -15.95 12.77 16.94
C TYR A 230 -16.08 11.30 17.35
N TYR A 231 -16.63 10.47 16.47
CA TYR A 231 -16.81 9.04 16.71
C TYR A 231 -15.61 8.26 16.19
N PRO A 232 -14.95 7.43 17.03
CA PRO A 232 -13.88 6.55 16.57
C PRO A 232 -14.44 5.44 15.67
N ASN A 233 -13.70 5.09 14.62
CA ASN A 233 -14.09 4.01 13.73
C ASN A 233 -14.09 2.66 14.49
N PRO A 234 -15.24 1.95 14.56
CA PRO A 234 -15.32 0.66 15.25
C PRO A 234 -14.34 -0.41 14.72
N LEU A 235 -14.00 -0.39 13.44
CA LEU A 235 -13.03 -1.30 12.82
C LEU A 235 -11.59 -0.96 13.22
N ALA A 236 -11.25 0.32 13.43
CA ALA A 236 -9.96 0.72 14.00
C ALA A 236 -9.80 0.20 15.43
N LEU A 237 -10.87 0.29 16.24
CA LEU A 237 -10.89 -0.24 17.60
C LEU A 237 -10.76 -1.78 17.63
N LEU A 238 -11.43 -2.47 16.70
CA LEU A 238 -11.32 -3.92 16.56
C LEU A 238 -9.91 -4.33 16.09
N HIS A 239 -9.34 -3.63 15.11
CA HIS A 239 -7.96 -3.83 14.67
C HIS A 239 -6.99 -3.67 15.85
N ARG A 240 -7.17 -2.61 16.64
CA ARG A 240 -6.38 -2.35 17.84
C ARG A 240 -6.46 -3.50 18.85
N LYS A 241 -7.65 -4.05 19.12
CA LYS A 241 -7.81 -5.24 19.98
C LYS A 241 -7.03 -6.44 19.42
N ARG A 242 -7.10 -6.68 18.11
CA ARG A 242 -6.35 -7.75 17.43
C ARG A 242 -4.83 -7.56 17.55
N LEU A 243 -4.36 -6.31 17.49
CA LEU A 243 -2.94 -5.97 17.69
C LEU A 243 -2.48 -6.28 19.13
N LYS A 244 -3.25 -5.88 20.15
CA LYS A 244 -2.95 -6.20 21.56
C LYS A 244 -2.84 -7.70 21.81
N VAL A 245 -3.80 -8.47 21.28
CA VAL A 245 -3.79 -9.95 21.36
C VAL A 245 -2.56 -10.54 20.68
N LEU A 246 -2.18 -10.05 19.50
CA LEU A 246 -1.00 -10.54 18.78
C LEU A 246 0.31 -10.30 19.53
N TYR A 247 0.38 -9.17 20.22
CA TYR A 247 1.51 -8.78 21.03
C TYR A 247 1.46 -9.40 22.44
N LYS A 248 0.43 -10.21 22.75
CA LYS A 248 0.21 -10.86 24.07
C LYS A 248 0.22 -9.89 25.25
N SER A 249 -0.08 -8.62 25.02
CA SER A 249 -0.15 -7.63 26.10
C SER A 249 -1.59 -7.54 26.64
N GLN A 250 -1.73 -7.74 27.95
CA GLN A 250 -2.91 -7.35 28.71
C GLN A 250 -2.75 -5.96 29.35
N ALA A 251 -1.60 -5.31 29.16
CA ALA A 251 -1.32 -4.01 29.76
C ALA A 251 -2.11 -2.89 29.07
N GLU A 252 -2.39 -1.84 29.85
CA GLU A 252 -2.89 -0.58 29.32
C GLU A 252 -1.89 0.01 28.32
N TRP A 253 -2.40 0.73 27.31
CA TRP A 253 -1.53 1.38 26.31
C TRP A 253 -0.90 2.64 26.90
N ASN A 254 0.16 2.44 27.66
CA ASN A 254 1.05 3.49 28.13
C ASN A 254 2.25 3.69 27.18
N GLU A 255 3.16 4.59 27.53
CA GLU A 255 4.21 5.06 26.62
C GLU A 255 5.24 3.96 26.37
N ASP A 256 5.61 3.23 27.42
CA ASP A 256 6.53 2.09 27.35
C ASP A 256 5.99 1.01 26.40
N VAL A 257 4.70 0.65 26.52
CA VAL A 257 4.07 -0.35 25.64
C VAL A 257 4.01 0.14 24.19
N VAL A 258 3.72 1.43 23.98
CA VAL A 258 3.71 2.02 22.63
C VAL A 258 5.11 1.98 22.02
N GLU A 259 6.15 2.32 22.78
CA GLU A 259 7.53 2.26 22.33
C GLU A 259 7.92 0.83 21.96
N GLU A 260 7.60 -0.15 22.81
CA GLU A 260 7.95 -1.54 22.57
C GLU A 260 7.21 -2.13 21.35
N ILE A 261 5.89 -1.90 21.24
CA ILE A 261 5.10 -2.34 20.08
C ILE A 261 5.64 -1.71 18.80
N SER A 262 6.07 -0.44 18.84
CA SER A 262 6.58 0.25 17.66
C SER A 262 7.81 -0.43 17.04
N LYS A 263 8.63 -1.11 17.87
CA LYS A 263 9.81 -1.88 17.42
C LYS A 263 9.42 -3.09 16.54
N PHE A 264 8.24 -3.67 16.77
CA PHE A 264 7.74 -4.84 16.03
C PHE A 264 6.55 -4.53 15.11
N HIS A 265 6.08 -3.28 15.08
CA HIS A 265 4.84 -2.89 14.42
C HIS A 265 4.78 -3.31 12.94
N GLY A 266 5.88 -3.17 12.19
CA GLY A 266 5.92 -3.59 10.77
C GLY A 266 5.61 -5.08 10.60
N LYS A 267 6.24 -5.95 11.40
CA LYS A 267 6.00 -7.40 11.39
C LYS A 267 4.59 -7.75 11.86
N LEU A 268 4.08 -7.06 12.90
CA LEU A 268 2.72 -7.25 13.40
C LEU A 268 1.64 -6.83 12.38
N THR A 269 1.87 -5.73 11.67
CA THR A 269 0.97 -5.22 10.62
C THR A 269 0.89 -6.20 9.46
N MET A 270 2.04 -6.67 8.95
CA MET A 270 2.05 -7.69 7.89
C MET A 270 1.35 -8.98 8.36
N LYS A 271 1.50 -9.37 9.62
CA LYS A 271 0.80 -10.54 10.19
C LYS A 271 -0.72 -10.35 10.25
N LEU A 272 -1.21 -9.14 10.54
CA LEU A 272 -2.63 -8.81 10.55
C LEU A 272 -3.22 -8.82 9.14
N ILE A 273 -2.50 -8.26 8.16
CA ILE A 273 -2.88 -8.32 6.74
C ILE A 273 -2.91 -9.78 6.28
N ASN A 274 -1.89 -10.57 6.61
CA ASN A 274 -1.86 -12.00 6.29
C ASN A 274 -3.03 -12.77 6.88
N ARG A 275 -3.48 -12.43 8.10
CA ARG A 275 -4.69 -13.04 8.68
C ARG A 275 -5.95 -12.66 7.90
N ALA A 276 -6.05 -11.44 7.39
CA ALA A 276 -7.12 -11.05 6.48
C ALA A 276 -7.08 -11.86 5.18
N MET A 277 -5.90 -12.00 4.57
CA MET A 277 -5.71 -12.82 3.37
C MET A 277 -6.07 -14.30 3.59
N VAL A 278 -5.82 -14.83 4.80
CA VAL A 278 -6.26 -16.18 5.16
C VAL A 278 -7.79 -16.28 5.20
N SER A 279 -8.49 -15.28 5.77
CA SER A 279 -9.97 -15.23 5.71
C SER A 279 -10.45 -15.24 4.25
N LEU A 280 -9.85 -14.39 3.41
CA LEU A 280 -10.17 -14.32 1.98
C LEU A 280 -9.99 -15.67 1.28
N SER A 281 -8.87 -16.36 1.52
CA SER A 281 -8.58 -17.69 0.94
C SER A 281 -9.55 -18.80 1.37
N ARG A 282 -10.28 -18.58 2.47
CA ARG A 282 -11.27 -19.52 3.01
C ARG A 282 -12.70 -19.17 2.57
N GLY A 283 -12.86 -18.16 1.73
CA GLY A 283 -14.16 -17.66 1.29
C GLY A 283 -14.84 -16.70 2.28
N ASP A 284 -14.18 -16.31 3.37
CA ASP A 284 -14.71 -15.30 4.30
C ASP A 284 -14.32 -13.89 3.81
N ILE A 285 -15.01 -13.47 2.73
CA ILE A 285 -14.75 -12.21 2.02
C ILE A 285 -15.10 -11.00 2.89
N VAL A 286 -16.17 -11.12 3.70
CA VAL A 286 -16.62 -10.08 4.63
C VAL A 286 -15.57 -9.82 5.72
N ASP A 287 -15.08 -10.85 6.41
CA ASP A 287 -14.04 -10.67 7.45
C ASP A 287 -12.73 -10.15 6.85
N PHE A 288 -12.40 -10.51 5.60
CA PHE A 288 -11.30 -9.90 4.86
C PHE A 288 -11.49 -8.39 4.70
N ALA A 289 -12.61 -7.95 4.11
CA ALA A 289 -12.88 -6.53 3.86
C ALA A 289 -12.84 -5.71 5.17
N LEU A 290 -13.54 -6.17 6.20
CA LEU A 290 -13.59 -5.51 7.51
C LEU A 290 -12.21 -5.42 8.18
N ARG A 291 -11.34 -6.43 8.01
CA ARG A 291 -9.95 -6.37 8.50
C ARG A 291 -9.14 -5.35 7.75
N ILE A 292 -9.23 -5.29 6.43
CA ILE A 292 -8.47 -4.34 5.62
C ILE A 292 -8.90 -2.90 5.91
N HIS A 293 -10.21 -2.63 5.98
CA HIS A 293 -10.72 -1.34 6.43
C HIS A 293 -10.22 -0.99 7.84
N GLY A 294 -10.24 -1.94 8.77
CA GLY A 294 -9.71 -1.72 10.12
C GLY A 294 -8.21 -1.42 10.17
N VAL A 295 -7.40 -2.07 9.31
CA VAL A 295 -5.96 -1.74 9.16
C VAL A 295 -5.80 -0.30 8.69
N CYS A 296 -6.57 0.11 7.67
CA CYS A 296 -6.51 1.46 7.13
C CYS A 296 -6.99 2.50 8.15
N ALA A 297 -8.15 2.28 8.77
CA ALA A 297 -8.73 3.15 9.77
C ALA A 297 -7.87 3.30 11.02
N PHE A 298 -7.15 2.25 11.43
CA PHE A 298 -6.23 2.34 12.56
C PHE A 298 -5.02 3.24 12.26
N HIS A 299 -4.58 3.31 11.00
CA HIS A 299 -3.44 4.13 10.60
C HIS A 299 -3.87 5.57 10.32
N VAL A 300 -3.66 6.45 11.30
CA VAL A 300 -4.14 7.84 11.26
C VAL A 300 -3.27 8.73 10.38
N MET A 301 -1.99 8.42 10.19
CA MET A 301 -1.10 9.26 9.40
C MET A 301 -1.35 9.07 7.89
N ARG A 302 -1.93 10.08 7.23
CA ARG A 302 -2.23 10.09 5.79
C ARG A 302 -1.32 11.03 5.00
N THR A 303 -0.43 11.77 5.65
CA THR A 303 0.63 12.54 4.98
C THR A 303 1.67 11.63 4.33
N VAL A 304 2.17 12.05 3.17
CA VAL A 304 3.10 11.27 2.34
C VAL A 304 4.51 11.37 2.91
N VAL A 305 5.08 10.23 3.30
CA VAL A 305 6.51 10.09 3.62
C VAL A 305 7.20 9.15 2.63
N THR A 306 8.52 9.29 2.45
CA THR A 306 9.28 8.54 1.43
C THR A 306 9.04 7.04 1.44
N GLN A 307 8.94 6.43 2.63
CA GLN A 307 8.73 4.97 2.76
C GLN A 307 7.40 4.51 2.17
N GLN A 308 6.38 5.37 2.19
CA GLN A 308 5.07 5.03 1.68
C GLN A 308 5.06 4.89 0.15
N LYS A 309 6.00 5.54 -0.56
CA LYS A 309 6.18 5.36 -2.00
C LYS A 309 6.40 3.89 -2.37
N ILE A 310 7.06 3.12 -1.50
CA ILE A 310 7.26 1.67 -1.67
C ILE A 310 5.91 1.00 -1.96
N GLY A 311 4.95 1.14 -1.04
CA GLY A 311 3.67 0.49 -1.20
C GLY A 311 2.78 1.14 -2.25
N LEU A 312 2.87 2.46 -2.46
CA LEU A 312 2.06 3.12 -3.51
C LEU A 312 2.40 2.56 -4.90
N HIS A 313 3.69 2.39 -5.21
CA HIS A 313 4.12 1.84 -6.50
C HIS A 313 3.94 0.32 -6.63
N LEU A 314 4.02 -0.44 -5.53
CA LEU A 314 3.99 -1.91 -5.57
C LEU A 314 2.69 -2.56 -5.10
N ILE A 315 1.76 -1.81 -4.51
CA ILE A 315 0.49 -2.33 -4.03
C ILE A 315 -0.65 -1.55 -4.67
N SER A 316 -0.74 -0.23 -4.43
CA SER A 316 -1.86 0.56 -4.93
C SER A 316 -1.90 0.56 -6.46
N ASN A 317 -0.78 0.86 -7.12
CA ASN A 317 -0.71 0.82 -8.59
C ASN A 317 -1.06 -0.56 -9.17
N LEU A 318 -0.58 -1.65 -8.56
CA LEU A 318 -0.89 -3.00 -9.04
C LEU A 318 -2.37 -3.35 -8.81
N ALA A 319 -2.95 -2.96 -7.68
CA ALA A 319 -4.36 -3.17 -7.38
C ALA A 319 -5.28 -2.36 -8.30
N ILE A 320 -4.99 -1.08 -8.53
CA ILE A 320 -5.75 -0.23 -9.45
C ILE A 320 -5.68 -0.79 -10.88
N ARG A 321 -4.50 -1.24 -11.32
CA ARG A 321 -4.35 -1.89 -12.64
C ARG A 321 -5.19 -3.16 -12.75
N LYS A 322 -5.19 -3.99 -11.70
CA LYS A 322 -6.00 -5.21 -11.65
C LYS A 322 -7.50 -4.89 -11.71
N GLN A 323 -7.96 -3.92 -10.92
CA GLN A 323 -9.35 -3.49 -10.87
C GLN A 323 -9.83 -2.88 -12.19
N THR A 324 -9.01 -2.06 -12.84
CA THR A 324 -9.42 -1.28 -14.02
C THR A 324 -9.22 -2.00 -15.35
N ARG A 325 -8.31 -2.97 -15.41
CA ARG A 325 -7.85 -3.53 -16.69
C ARG A 325 -7.62 -5.05 -16.65
N GLY A 326 -7.87 -5.72 -15.52
CA GLY A 326 -7.60 -7.15 -15.36
C GLY A 326 -6.11 -7.52 -15.54
N VAL A 327 -5.22 -6.54 -15.38
CA VAL A 327 -3.81 -6.60 -15.81
C VAL A 327 -2.97 -7.54 -14.97
N GLY A 328 -2.08 -8.29 -15.63
CA GLY A 328 -1.04 -9.09 -15.00
C GLY A 328 0.21 -8.31 -14.55
N ALA A 329 1.39 -8.93 -14.58
CA ALA A 329 2.57 -8.39 -13.90
C ALA A 329 3.23 -7.20 -14.65
N GLN A 330 3.82 -6.28 -13.89
CA GLN A 330 4.57 -5.13 -14.40
C GLN A 330 6.08 -5.38 -14.33
N ASN A 331 6.86 -4.90 -15.29
CA ASN A 331 8.30 -5.07 -15.27
C ASN A 331 8.94 -4.31 -14.07
N VAL A 332 9.91 -4.95 -13.43
CA VAL A 332 10.57 -4.37 -12.26
C VAL A 332 11.40 -3.12 -12.58
N PRO A 333 12.14 -3.03 -13.71
CA PRO A 333 12.91 -1.83 -14.04
C PRO A 333 12.07 -0.54 -14.12
N ASP A 334 10.85 -0.57 -14.65
CA ASP A 334 10.02 0.64 -14.71
C ASP A 334 9.53 1.04 -13.33
N ILE A 335 9.15 0.06 -12.49
CA ILE A 335 8.82 0.30 -11.08
C ILE A 335 10.03 0.90 -10.36
N ALA A 336 11.23 0.38 -10.61
CA ALA A 336 12.47 0.84 -10.02
C ALA A 336 12.75 2.32 -10.34
N TYR A 337 12.56 2.69 -11.61
CA TYR A 337 12.69 4.05 -12.09
C TYR A 337 11.65 4.99 -11.44
N HIS A 338 10.39 4.57 -11.36
CA HIS A 338 9.33 5.38 -10.77
C HIS A 338 9.44 5.52 -9.25
N LEU A 339 9.86 4.47 -8.57
CA LEU A 339 10.03 4.47 -7.12
C LEU A 339 11.09 5.52 -6.71
N ALA A 340 12.24 5.54 -7.40
CA ALA A 340 13.32 6.52 -7.22
C ALA A 340 13.63 6.85 -5.75
N THR A 341 13.60 5.83 -4.89
CA THR A 341 13.91 5.93 -3.46
C THR A 341 15.27 5.35 -3.14
N ALA A 342 15.81 5.69 -1.97
CA ALA A 342 17.03 5.11 -1.43
C ALA A 342 16.91 3.62 -1.05
N PHE A 343 15.72 3.02 -1.14
CA PHE A 343 15.51 1.62 -0.81
C PHE A 343 16.00 0.69 -1.91
N HIS A 344 16.62 -0.42 -1.50
CA HIS A 344 17.06 -1.50 -2.40
C HIS A 344 15.82 -2.28 -2.85
N LEU A 345 15.61 -2.42 -4.16
CA LEU A 345 14.36 -2.95 -4.69
C LEU A 345 14.22 -4.45 -4.41
N ALA A 346 15.30 -5.25 -4.50
CA ALA A 346 15.20 -6.69 -4.27
C ALA A 346 14.82 -6.99 -2.82
N LYS A 347 15.30 -6.16 -1.88
CA LYS A 347 14.95 -6.27 -0.45
C LYS A 347 13.47 -5.94 -0.21
N ILE A 348 12.94 -4.93 -0.89
CA ILE A 348 11.50 -4.62 -0.88
C ILE A 348 10.71 -5.80 -1.43
N LEU A 349 11.04 -6.27 -2.64
CA LEU A 349 10.32 -7.36 -3.30
C LEU A 349 10.34 -8.63 -2.46
N HIS A 350 11.48 -8.95 -1.84
CA HIS A 350 11.60 -10.07 -0.92
C HIS A 350 10.67 -9.97 0.29
N ILE A 351 10.56 -8.79 0.93
CA ILE A 351 9.66 -8.59 2.07
C ILE A 351 8.19 -8.76 1.65
N LEU A 352 7.79 -8.11 0.54
CA LEU A 352 6.42 -8.13 0.06
C LEU A 352 6.00 -9.53 -0.42
N GLN A 353 6.90 -10.22 -1.13
CA GLN A 353 6.68 -11.59 -1.58
C GLN A 353 6.56 -12.57 -0.41
N ARG A 354 7.44 -12.48 0.59
CA ARG A 354 7.32 -13.31 1.81
C ARG A 354 6.05 -13.01 2.60
N SER A 355 5.53 -11.80 2.47
CA SER A 355 4.24 -11.39 3.01
C SER A 355 3.06 -11.76 2.11
N LYS A 356 3.29 -12.48 0.99
CA LYS A 356 2.27 -12.93 0.03
C LYS A 356 1.40 -11.80 -0.55
N LEU A 357 1.93 -10.57 -0.56
CA LEU A 357 1.22 -9.40 -1.08
C LEU A 357 1.44 -9.21 -2.59
N ILE A 358 2.57 -9.70 -3.09
CA ILE A 358 2.93 -9.68 -4.51
C ILE A 358 3.37 -11.06 -4.95
N ASP A 359 3.23 -11.33 -6.24
CA ASP A 359 3.92 -12.42 -6.93
C ASP A 359 5.07 -11.82 -7.75
N TRP A 360 6.26 -12.41 -7.61
CA TRP A 360 7.47 -11.98 -8.29
C TRP A 360 7.89 -13.07 -9.28
N TYR A 361 7.97 -12.69 -10.55
CA TYR A 361 8.27 -13.57 -11.67
C TYR A 361 9.56 -13.20 -12.37
N THR A 362 10.14 -14.18 -13.04
CA THR A 362 11.21 -13.99 -14.03
C THR A 362 10.82 -14.58 -15.37
N VAL A 363 11.19 -13.92 -16.45
CA VAL A 363 11.05 -14.39 -17.83
C VAL A 363 12.41 -14.30 -18.51
N GLU A 364 12.79 -15.29 -19.31
CA GLU A 364 14.04 -15.28 -20.09
C GLU A 364 14.10 -14.07 -21.03
N LYS A 365 15.29 -13.48 -21.16
CA LYS A 365 15.51 -12.25 -21.92
C LYS A 365 15.09 -12.43 -23.38
N GLU A 366 15.45 -13.55 -23.98
CA GLU A 366 15.19 -13.88 -25.37
C GLU A 366 13.68 -13.93 -25.66
N VAL A 367 12.89 -14.40 -24.70
CA VAL A 367 11.42 -14.42 -24.78
C VAL A 367 10.85 -13.01 -24.74
N VAL A 368 11.35 -12.17 -23.83
CA VAL A 368 10.88 -10.78 -23.67
C VAL A 368 11.29 -9.91 -24.86
N ASP A 369 12.51 -10.06 -25.35
CA ASP A 369 13.02 -9.30 -26.49
C ASP A 369 12.21 -9.66 -27.76
N ALA A 370 11.94 -10.96 -28.00
CA ALA A 370 11.09 -11.40 -29.10
C ALA A 370 9.65 -10.86 -29.01
N ALA A 371 9.04 -10.86 -27.82
CA ALA A 371 7.71 -10.30 -27.61
C ALA A 371 7.69 -8.77 -27.80
N THR A 372 8.76 -8.09 -27.38
CA THR A 372 8.89 -6.63 -27.56
C THR A 372 9.00 -6.25 -29.03
N ASP A 373 9.73 -7.03 -29.83
CA ASP A 373 9.84 -6.82 -31.27
C ASP A 373 8.49 -7.05 -31.99
N LEU A 374 7.68 -8.01 -31.53
CA LEU A 374 6.33 -8.25 -32.06
C LEU A 374 5.35 -7.11 -31.76
N LEU A 375 5.55 -6.40 -30.64
CA LEU A 375 4.66 -5.31 -30.18
C LEU A 375 5.09 -3.91 -30.68
N ALA A 376 6.23 -3.79 -31.37
CA ALA A 376 6.84 -2.53 -31.83
C ALA A 376 6.49 -2.16 -33.28
#